data_AF-A0A2P4QCB9-F1
#
_entry.id   AF-A0A2P4QCB9-F1
#
_cell.length_a   1.000
_cell.length_b   1.000
_cell.length_c   1.000
_cell.angle_alpha   90.00
_cell.angle_beta   90.00
_cell.angle_gamma   90.00
#
_symmetry.space_group_name_H-M   'P 1'
#
loop_
_entity.id
_entity.type
_entity.pdbx_description
1 polymer ?
#
loop_
_entity_poly.entity_id
_entity_poly.type
_entity_poly.pdbx_seq_one_letter_code
_entity_poly.pdbx_strand_id
1 'polypeptide(L)'
;MASARKEIGITYDDLLAYIVVNPNKVTEIEETLGYEQSIAGNFPNVASLQKEIEDLSLRAESGFKKVHHLVEISSLSSGFVPETELGKEVIDNGTEITFPLNITQSIKGRALGRFSETPGRDASEKEIQDYFMSECYELENYEPIKKKLKLIVKDTRRSLVLGTRKPDFVFIQKNTNVDYLNIMAVGEVKKQSGENFSNAQIGQAISFGEKLLQLQPRRSSVLVLLTNCIIINIYRVTRVDFDQQTRYKYEFVPPQPLLYNSNRSDNGWKYLVTIMESSPQDLGWVEPSLKFGSNTVILTRPISMGRTSVVYEGKHNGKSVAVKMAKKTNYYSYFDRERRVLENLSSLESPHIPKILFYNDDTLVMTPLGEKINNLRKKDVRDIITTLQNVHSLGIIHRDLRKFNFLRNLNDLNSNILIVDWGYSTNNSESTLPFAGALECMPDYVLQSLINEEEITYEPQVDLICFVRSFYLMLHKPSLTFGKDDDIKQRASVLLNFWKDCRRSDIWDNVYNTIEASDYEQLIQHLEELF
;
A
#
# COMPACT_ATOMS: atom_id res chain seq x y z
N MET A 1 58.53 30.19 -13.40
CA MET A 1 57.13 29.87 -13.74
C MET A 1 56.80 28.53 -13.08
N ALA A 2 56.24 28.53 -11.86
CA ALA A 2 54.79 28.45 -11.62
C ALA A 2 54.17 27.25 -12.35
N SER A 3 54.12 26.09 -11.69
CA SER A 3 52.93 25.54 -11.02
C SER A 3 51.80 25.18 -12.00
N ALA A 4 51.69 23.89 -12.31
CA ALA A 4 50.43 23.25 -12.67
C ALA A 4 50.08 22.26 -11.56
N ARG A 5 49.80 22.78 -10.35
CA ARG A 5 48.99 22.06 -9.36
C ARG A 5 47.53 22.20 -9.81
N LYS A 6 46.95 21.10 -10.27
CA LYS A 6 45.49 20.95 -10.30
C LYS A 6 45.12 20.31 -8.96
N GLU A 7 44.91 21.14 -7.94
CA GLU A 7 44.16 20.72 -6.76
C GLU A 7 42.75 20.38 -7.26
N ILE A 8 42.41 19.10 -7.25
CA ILE A 8 41.02 18.68 -7.41
C ILE A 8 40.38 18.98 -6.05
N GLY A 9 39.77 20.16 -5.94
CA GLY A 9 39.00 20.55 -4.76
C GLY A 9 37.73 19.73 -4.67
N ILE A 10 37.83 18.48 -4.22
CA ILE A 10 36.68 17.70 -3.77
C ILE A 10 36.46 18.09 -2.32
N THR A 11 35.33 18.72 -2.02
CA THR A 11 34.98 19.04 -0.64
C THR A 11 34.43 17.81 0.08
N TYR A 12 34.46 17.81 1.41
CA TYR A 12 33.85 16.77 2.23
C TYR A 12 32.36 16.55 1.89
N ASP A 13 31.65 17.62 1.54
CA ASP A 13 30.24 17.58 1.15
C ASP A 13 30.04 16.93 -0.24
N ASP A 14 30.98 17.10 -1.17
CA ASP A 14 30.95 16.44 -2.49
C ASP A 14 31.17 14.93 -2.36
N LEU A 15 32.07 14.51 -1.44
CA LEU A 15 32.32 13.11 -1.11
C LEU A 15 31.11 12.44 -0.46
N LEU A 16 30.45 13.12 0.48
CA LEU A 16 29.19 12.67 1.08
C LEU A 16 28.08 12.53 0.03
N ALA A 17 27.92 13.51 -0.87
CA ALA A 17 26.92 13.45 -1.94
C ALA A 17 27.18 12.28 -2.91
N TYR A 18 28.45 12.02 -3.25
CA TYR A 18 28.83 10.91 -4.12
C TYR A 18 28.60 9.53 -3.48
N ILE A 19 28.90 9.38 -2.19
CA ILE A 19 28.70 8.14 -1.41
C ILE A 19 27.20 7.85 -1.23
N VAL A 20 26.38 8.87 -0.98
CA VAL A 20 24.91 8.74 -0.89
C VAL A 20 24.30 8.19 -2.18
N VAL A 21 24.88 8.53 -3.34
CA VAL A 21 24.41 8.07 -4.66
C VAL A 21 25.00 6.70 -5.04
N ASN A 22 26.16 6.32 -4.50
CA ASN A 22 26.90 5.10 -4.89
C ASN A 22 27.35 4.25 -3.67
N PRO A 23 26.43 3.73 -2.84
CA PRO A 23 26.77 3.06 -1.58
C PRO A 23 27.58 1.76 -1.73
N ASN A 24 27.60 1.16 -2.92
CA ASN A 24 28.34 -0.09 -3.20
C ASN A 24 29.80 0.14 -3.63
N LYS A 25 30.26 1.39 -3.70
CA LYS A 25 31.62 1.76 -4.11
C LYS A 25 32.50 2.24 -2.94
N VAL A 26 32.06 2.04 -1.69
CA VAL A 26 32.76 2.48 -0.49
C VAL A 26 34.16 1.88 -0.39
N THR A 27 34.35 0.63 -0.79
CA THR A 27 35.64 -0.07 -0.82
C THR A 27 36.64 0.51 -1.85
N GLU A 28 36.17 0.98 -3.02
CA GLU A 28 37.02 1.70 -3.98
C GLU A 28 37.49 3.06 -3.42
N ILE A 29 36.66 3.70 -2.57
CA ILE A 29 36.96 4.97 -1.93
C ILE A 29 37.96 4.79 -0.77
N GLU A 30 37.87 3.67 -0.03
CA GLU A 30 38.84 3.28 1.00
C GLU A 30 40.26 3.10 0.41
N GLU A 31 40.38 2.46 -0.75
CA GLU A 31 41.66 2.33 -1.46
C GLU A 31 42.20 3.69 -1.96
N THR A 32 41.31 4.59 -2.38
CA THR A 32 41.68 5.92 -2.88
C THR A 32 42.13 6.86 -1.73
N LEU A 33 41.44 6.82 -0.58
CA LEU A 33 41.77 7.63 0.61
C LEU A 33 42.97 7.06 1.40
N GLY A 34 43.19 5.75 1.34
CA GLY A 34 44.40 5.11 1.89
C GLY A 34 45.69 5.59 1.19
N TYR A 35 45.59 6.01 -0.08
CA TYR A 35 46.70 6.63 -0.81
C TYR A 35 46.91 8.12 -0.45
N GLU A 36 45.84 8.87 -0.17
CA GLU A 36 45.90 10.31 0.13
C GLU A 36 46.19 10.66 1.61
N GLN A 37 46.07 9.72 2.55
CA GLN A 37 46.50 9.95 3.95
C GLN A 37 48.00 10.21 4.12
N SER A 38 48.81 10.06 3.07
CA SER A 38 50.21 10.49 3.05
C SER A 38 50.39 12.00 2.76
N ILE A 39 49.34 12.73 2.36
CA ILE A 39 49.43 14.14 1.96
C ILE A 39 48.24 14.95 2.51
N ALA A 40 48.46 15.52 3.71
CA ALA A 40 47.79 16.69 4.29
C ALA A 40 46.27 16.65 4.57
N GLY A 41 45.92 16.62 5.86
CA GLY A 41 44.63 17.11 6.39
C GLY A 41 43.97 16.14 7.38
N ASN A 42 43.65 16.62 8.59
CA ASN A 42 42.90 15.87 9.62
C ASN A 42 41.47 15.57 9.11
N PHE A 43 41.25 14.36 8.58
CA PHE A 43 39.91 13.83 8.34
C PHE A 43 39.33 13.21 9.63
N PRO A 44 38.04 13.36 9.92
CA PRO A 44 37.38 12.68 11.04
C PRO A 44 37.55 11.15 10.95
N ASN A 45 37.67 10.48 12.10
CA ASN A 45 37.83 9.03 12.19
C ASN A 45 36.74 8.30 11.39
N VAL A 46 37.14 7.35 10.53
CA VAL A 46 36.30 6.56 9.61
C VAL A 46 35.10 5.90 10.31
N ALA A 47 35.26 5.51 11.58
CA ALA A 47 34.17 4.95 12.38
C ALA A 47 33.05 5.97 12.70
N SER A 48 33.36 7.27 12.77
CA SER A 48 32.35 8.33 12.97
C SER A 48 31.59 8.63 11.67
N LEU A 49 32.27 8.53 10.53
CA LEU A 49 31.69 8.64 9.19
C LEU A 49 30.67 7.53 8.91
N GLN A 50 31.01 6.28 9.23
CA GLN A 50 30.07 5.15 9.07
C GLN A 50 28.79 5.35 9.89
N LYS A 51 28.91 5.88 11.12
CA LYS A 51 27.77 6.13 12.00
C LYS A 51 26.89 7.30 11.53
N GLU A 52 27.49 8.38 11.01
CA GLU A 52 26.73 9.48 10.41
C GLU A 52 26.06 9.08 9.10
N ILE A 53 26.70 8.23 8.29
CA ILE A 53 26.12 7.66 7.07
C ILE A 53 24.94 6.75 7.39
N GLU A 54 25.03 5.90 8.42
CA GLU A 54 23.89 5.10 8.89
C GLU A 54 22.73 5.99 9.36
N ASP A 55 23.00 7.03 10.16
CA ASP A 55 21.94 7.92 10.68
C ASP A 55 21.30 8.79 9.57
N LEU A 56 22.09 9.24 8.59
CA LEU A 56 21.61 9.94 7.40
C LEU A 56 20.81 9.01 6.47
N SER A 57 21.26 7.78 6.27
CA SER A 57 20.53 6.75 5.51
C SER A 57 19.19 6.45 6.18
N LEU A 58 19.15 6.27 7.49
CA LEU A 58 17.91 6.06 8.27
C LEU A 58 16.94 7.25 8.17
N ARG A 59 17.44 8.49 8.22
CA ARG A 59 16.62 9.71 8.08
C ARG A 59 16.11 9.91 6.66
N ALA A 60 16.96 9.67 5.65
CA ALA A 60 16.60 9.70 4.25
C ALA A 60 15.57 8.61 3.93
N GLU A 61 15.76 7.38 4.41
CA GLU A 61 14.79 6.30 4.33
C GLU A 61 13.46 6.71 4.97
N SER A 62 13.44 7.41 6.12
CA SER A 62 12.19 7.92 6.72
C SER A 62 11.45 8.95 5.84
N GLY A 63 12.20 9.80 5.12
CA GLY A 63 11.66 10.78 4.17
C GLY A 63 11.14 10.12 2.89
N PHE A 64 11.92 9.18 2.33
CA PHE A 64 11.54 8.37 1.18
C PHE A 64 10.40 7.39 1.49
N LYS A 65 10.26 6.91 2.74
CA LYS A 65 9.15 6.09 3.23
C LYS A 65 7.79 6.76 3.04
N LYS A 66 7.69 8.07 3.27
CA LYS A 66 6.44 8.81 3.03
C LYS A 66 6.08 8.85 1.54
N VAL A 67 7.07 8.94 0.66
CA VAL A 67 6.85 9.10 -0.79
C VAL A 67 6.67 7.74 -1.49
N HIS A 68 7.45 6.72 -1.13
CA HIS A 68 7.39 5.37 -1.70
C HIS A 68 6.12 4.62 -1.32
N HIS A 69 5.64 4.79 -0.08
CA HIS A 69 4.37 4.20 0.39
C HIS A 69 3.16 4.69 -0.42
N LEU A 70 3.22 5.91 -0.93
CA LEU A 70 2.17 6.52 -1.74
C LEU A 70 2.20 6.01 -3.20
N VAL A 71 3.38 5.71 -3.73
CA VAL A 71 3.62 5.24 -5.12
C VAL A 71 3.38 3.73 -5.30
N GLU A 72 3.20 2.96 -4.23
CA GLU A 72 2.87 1.53 -4.35
C GLU A 72 1.37 1.23 -4.18
N ILE A 73 0.60 2.12 -3.54
CA ILE A 73 -0.87 1.99 -3.49
C ILE A 73 -1.51 2.19 -4.89
N SER A 74 -0.76 2.78 -5.85
CA SER A 74 -1.15 2.97 -7.26
C SER A 74 -1.25 1.69 -8.06
N SER A 75 -0.31 0.77 -7.89
CA SER A 75 -0.07 -0.31 -8.84
C SER A 75 -1.04 -1.49 -8.67
N LEU A 76 -2.13 -1.27 -7.92
CA LEU A 76 -2.89 -2.34 -7.25
C LEU A 76 -4.41 -2.30 -7.55
N SER A 77 -4.87 -1.72 -8.67
CA SER A 77 -6.26 -1.84 -9.13
C SER A 77 -6.46 -3.05 -10.05
N SER A 78 -7.36 -3.96 -9.69
CA SER A 78 -7.92 -4.96 -10.60
C SER A 78 -8.75 -4.29 -11.70
N GLY A 79 -8.53 -4.64 -12.97
CA GLY A 79 -9.38 -4.29 -14.11
C GLY A 79 -9.57 -2.79 -14.33
N PHE A 80 -8.82 -2.20 -15.25
CA PHE A 80 -8.97 -0.78 -15.58
C PHE A 80 -10.26 -0.58 -16.40
N VAL A 81 -11.38 -0.32 -15.73
CA VAL A 81 -12.54 0.29 -16.39
C VAL A 81 -12.18 1.77 -16.62
N PRO A 82 -12.19 2.27 -17.86
CA PRO A 82 -11.95 3.68 -18.14
C PRO A 82 -12.93 4.56 -17.36
N GLU A 83 -12.45 5.68 -16.81
CA GLU A 83 -13.28 6.62 -16.05
C GLU A 83 -14.52 7.07 -16.86
N THR A 84 -14.40 7.23 -18.17
CA THR A 84 -15.54 7.54 -19.05
C THR A 84 -16.62 6.44 -19.08
N GLU A 85 -16.24 5.17 -19.04
CA GLU A 85 -17.19 4.05 -19.02
C GLU A 85 -17.87 3.94 -17.65
N LEU A 86 -17.10 4.14 -16.57
CA LEU A 86 -17.65 4.19 -15.22
C LEU A 86 -18.70 5.31 -15.06
N GLY A 87 -18.44 6.48 -15.65
CA GLY A 87 -19.43 7.56 -15.65
C GLY A 87 -20.68 7.25 -16.47
N LYS A 88 -20.57 6.50 -17.58
CA LYS A 88 -21.75 6.01 -18.33
C LYS A 88 -22.56 5.05 -17.48
N GLU A 89 -21.90 4.09 -16.84
CA GLU A 89 -22.56 3.11 -15.97
C GLU A 89 -23.37 3.79 -14.85
N VAL A 90 -22.82 4.85 -14.24
CA VAL A 90 -23.51 5.62 -13.19
C VAL A 90 -24.75 6.34 -13.74
N ILE A 91 -24.70 6.86 -14.97
CA ILE A 91 -25.85 7.55 -15.57
C ILE A 91 -26.92 6.55 -16.02
N ASP A 92 -26.49 5.48 -16.69
CA ASP A 92 -27.40 4.53 -17.36
C ASP A 92 -28.04 3.57 -16.36
N ASN A 93 -27.31 3.16 -15.32
CA ASN A 93 -27.74 2.15 -14.35
C ASN A 93 -27.86 2.67 -12.91
N GLY A 94 -27.44 3.91 -12.64
CA GLY A 94 -27.55 4.52 -11.32
C GLY A 94 -29.00 4.79 -10.92
N THR A 95 -29.28 4.72 -9.63
CA THR A 95 -30.63 5.03 -9.11
C THR A 95 -30.70 6.47 -8.63
N GLU A 96 -31.61 7.27 -9.19
CA GLU A 96 -31.91 8.59 -8.65
C GLU A 96 -32.57 8.48 -7.26
N ILE A 97 -32.08 9.25 -6.30
CA ILE A 97 -32.58 9.28 -4.92
C ILE A 97 -32.78 10.72 -4.43
N THR A 98 -33.65 10.89 -3.43
CA THR A 98 -33.69 12.12 -2.65
C THR A 98 -32.42 12.25 -1.80
N PHE A 99 -32.06 13.48 -1.42
CA PHE A 99 -30.92 13.69 -0.55
C PHE A 99 -31.06 12.89 0.76
N PRO A 100 -30.09 12.02 1.11
CA PRO A 100 -30.35 10.93 2.05
C PRO A 100 -30.10 11.30 3.52
N LEU A 101 -29.95 12.59 3.83
CA LEU A 101 -29.68 13.10 5.18
C LEU A 101 -30.74 14.15 5.56
N ASN A 102 -30.96 14.31 6.86
CA ASN A 102 -31.87 15.34 7.38
C ASN A 102 -31.31 16.74 7.10
N ILE A 103 -31.98 17.49 6.22
CA ILE A 103 -31.48 18.77 5.73
C ILE A 103 -31.35 19.81 6.86
N THR A 104 -30.21 20.51 6.87
CA THR A 104 -29.89 21.55 7.84
C THR A 104 -30.88 22.72 7.83
N GLN A 105 -31.20 23.19 9.04
CA GLN A 105 -31.94 24.44 9.26
C GLN A 105 -31.01 25.67 9.35
N SER A 106 -29.69 25.49 9.19
CA SER A 106 -28.72 26.57 9.27
C SER A 106 -28.89 27.59 8.14
N ILE A 107 -28.67 28.86 8.45
CA ILE A 107 -28.85 29.98 7.54
C ILE A 107 -27.53 30.75 7.37
N LYS A 108 -27.36 31.43 6.23
CA LYS A 108 -26.20 32.27 5.95
C LYS A 108 -26.58 33.70 5.63
N GLY A 109 -26.36 34.60 6.59
CA GLY A 109 -26.68 36.02 6.42
C GLY A 109 -25.65 36.81 5.59
N ARG A 110 -24.35 36.50 5.75
CA ARG A 110 -23.26 37.21 5.04
C ARG A 110 -23.03 36.64 3.64
N ALA A 111 -22.62 37.49 2.69
CA ALA A 111 -22.35 37.13 1.28
C ALA A 111 -21.36 35.96 1.12
N LEU A 112 -20.17 36.07 1.71
CA LEU A 112 -19.16 35.01 1.68
C LEU A 112 -19.68 33.70 2.29
N GLY A 113 -19.33 32.56 1.71
CA GLY A 113 -19.83 31.24 2.06
C GLY A 113 -21.28 30.98 1.59
N ARG A 114 -21.84 31.80 0.68
CA ARG A 114 -23.15 31.56 0.03
C ARG A 114 -23.02 31.02 -1.39
N PHE A 115 -21.81 30.95 -1.92
CA PHE A 115 -21.51 30.64 -3.33
C PHE A 115 -22.20 31.62 -4.30
N SER A 116 -22.20 32.91 -3.98
CA SER A 116 -22.88 33.96 -4.76
C SER A 116 -22.06 34.64 -5.84
N GLU A 117 -20.73 34.52 -5.77
CA GLU A 117 -19.78 35.22 -6.63
C GLU A 117 -18.88 34.21 -7.35
N THR A 118 -19.51 33.20 -7.97
CA THR A 118 -18.79 32.13 -8.67
C THR A 118 -17.91 32.69 -9.79
N PRO A 119 -16.67 32.21 -9.95
CA PRO A 119 -15.79 32.65 -11.03
C PRO A 119 -16.45 32.51 -12.42
N GLY A 120 -16.13 33.45 -13.32
CA GLY A 120 -16.67 33.47 -14.67
C GLY A 120 -16.19 32.29 -15.54
N ARG A 121 -16.78 32.13 -16.73
CA ARG A 121 -16.48 31.00 -17.66
C ARG A 121 -15.00 30.90 -18.06
N ASP A 122 -14.31 32.04 -18.10
CA ASP A 122 -12.90 32.11 -18.48
C ASP A 122 -11.94 31.73 -17.35
N ALA A 123 -12.45 31.57 -16.12
CA ALA A 123 -11.65 31.15 -14.97
C ALA A 123 -10.99 29.78 -15.23
N SER A 124 -9.76 29.65 -14.76
CA SER A 124 -9.04 28.38 -14.70
C SER A 124 -9.68 27.44 -13.67
N GLU A 125 -9.47 26.13 -13.83
CA GLU A 125 -9.93 25.12 -12.86
C GLU A 125 -9.38 25.40 -11.46
N LYS A 126 -8.13 25.87 -11.40
CA LYS A 126 -7.48 26.27 -10.15
C LYS A 126 -8.22 27.41 -9.45
N GLU A 127 -8.65 28.45 -10.19
CA GLU A 127 -9.41 29.56 -9.60
C GLU A 127 -10.77 29.12 -9.07
N ILE A 128 -11.45 28.18 -9.75
CA ILE A 128 -12.72 27.62 -9.29
C ILE A 128 -12.52 26.78 -8.02
N GLN A 129 -11.45 25.98 -7.97
CA GLN A 129 -11.06 25.22 -6.79
C GLN A 129 -10.69 26.13 -5.60
N ASP A 130 -9.89 27.18 -5.85
CA ASP A 130 -9.49 28.15 -4.82
C ASP A 130 -10.72 28.90 -4.28
N TYR A 131 -11.68 29.26 -5.14
CA TYR A 131 -12.97 29.81 -4.75
C TYR A 131 -13.78 28.85 -3.86
N PHE A 132 -13.91 27.58 -4.28
CA PHE A 132 -14.63 26.57 -3.50
C PHE A 132 -14.08 26.45 -2.08
N MET A 133 -12.75 26.37 -1.96
CA MET A 133 -12.07 26.25 -0.67
C MET A 133 -12.25 27.50 0.18
N SER A 134 -12.21 28.69 -0.42
CA SER A 134 -12.47 29.96 0.26
C SER A 134 -13.89 30.02 0.83
N GLU A 135 -14.90 29.64 0.04
CA GLU A 135 -16.30 29.62 0.50
C GLU A 135 -16.52 28.60 1.63
N CYS A 136 -15.89 27.43 1.55
CA CYS A 136 -15.93 26.44 2.62
C CYS A 136 -15.24 26.94 3.90
N TYR A 137 -14.09 27.61 3.79
CA TYR A 137 -13.40 28.22 4.91
C TYR A 137 -14.27 29.27 5.62
N GLU A 138 -15.03 30.06 4.85
CA GLU A 138 -15.97 31.04 5.39
C GLU A 138 -17.15 30.40 6.13
N LEU A 139 -17.63 29.25 5.65
CA LEU A 139 -18.63 28.45 6.39
C LEU A 139 -18.07 27.92 7.71
N GLU A 140 -16.83 27.42 7.70
CA GLU A 140 -16.14 26.88 8.87
C GLU A 140 -15.90 27.92 9.97
N ASN A 141 -15.77 29.19 9.59
CA ASN A 141 -15.51 30.30 10.50
C ASN A 141 -16.75 31.14 10.84
N TYR A 142 -17.90 30.86 10.23
CA TYR A 142 -19.14 31.58 10.51
C TYR A 142 -19.81 31.04 11.78
N GLU A 143 -19.72 31.78 12.89
CA GLU A 143 -20.17 31.37 14.23
C GLU A 143 -21.54 30.66 14.30
N PRO A 144 -22.62 31.10 13.61
CA PRO A 144 -23.90 30.39 13.63
C PRO A 144 -23.87 28.96 13.07
N ILE A 145 -22.94 28.66 12.16
CA ILE A 145 -22.75 27.35 11.52
C ILE A 145 -21.62 26.59 12.21
N LYS A 146 -20.49 27.24 12.47
CA LYS A 146 -19.26 26.67 13.07
C LYS A 146 -19.47 25.80 14.31
N LYS A 147 -20.44 26.16 15.15
CA LYS A 147 -20.78 25.42 16.39
C LYS A 147 -21.49 24.09 16.12
N LYS A 148 -22.13 23.96 14.96
CA LYS A 148 -22.85 22.75 14.51
C LYS A 148 -21.99 21.85 13.64
N LEU A 149 -20.94 22.39 13.03
CA LEU A 149 -20.04 21.63 12.17
C LEU A 149 -19.32 20.54 12.97
N LYS A 150 -19.46 19.31 12.49
CA LYS A 150 -18.71 18.15 12.96
C LYS A 150 -17.56 17.82 12.03
N LEU A 151 -17.68 18.19 10.75
CA LEU A 151 -16.69 17.98 9.71
C LEU A 151 -16.17 19.31 9.17
N ILE A 152 -14.98 19.24 8.60
CA ILE A 152 -14.32 20.33 7.88
C ILE A 152 -13.87 19.84 6.50
N VAL A 153 -13.77 20.77 5.56
CA VAL A 153 -13.31 20.51 4.20
C VAL A 153 -11.80 20.75 4.16
N LYS A 154 -11.06 19.76 3.64
CA LYS A 154 -9.61 19.86 3.46
C LYS A 154 -9.28 19.83 1.98
N ASP A 155 -8.48 20.80 1.56
CA ASP A 155 -7.86 20.84 0.24
C ASP A 155 -6.81 19.73 0.14
N THR A 156 -7.00 18.84 -0.83
CA THR A 156 -6.14 17.69 -1.07
C THR A 156 -5.60 17.62 -2.49
N ARG A 157 -5.73 18.70 -3.28
CA ARG A 157 -5.27 18.78 -4.68
C ARG A 157 -3.81 18.40 -4.88
N ARG A 158 -2.98 18.67 -3.87
CA ARG A 158 -1.54 18.38 -3.87
C ARG A 158 -1.17 17.13 -3.08
N SER A 159 -2.16 16.46 -2.48
CA SER A 159 -1.97 15.41 -1.50
C SER A 159 -2.50 14.08 -2.00
N LEU A 160 -1.65 13.06 -1.89
CA LEU A 160 -1.93 11.67 -2.26
C LEU A 160 -2.75 10.96 -1.18
N VAL A 161 -3.96 11.45 -0.92
CA VAL A 161 -4.75 11.05 0.26
C VAL A 161 -5.48 9.71 0.08
N LEU A 162 -5.65 9.23 -1.15
CA LEU A 162 -6.29 7.95 -1.48
C LEU A 162 -5.30 7.00 -2.20
N GLY A 163 -4.07 6.90 -1.69
CA GLY A 163 -2.96 6.26 -2.41
C GLY A 163 -2.42 7.20 -3.47
N THR A 164 -2.38 6.81 -4.74
CA THR A 164 -1.93 7.72 -5.82
C THR A 164 -2.97 8.70 -6.34
N ARG A 165 -4.19 8.62 -5.82
CA ARG A 165 -5.31 9.42 -6.27
C ARG A 165 -5.37 10.71 -5.45
N LYS A 166 -5.61 11.83 -6.14
CA LYS A 166 -5.67 13.19 -5.59
C LYS A 166 -7.08 13.75 -5.81
N PRO A 167 -8.05 13.46 -4.93
CA PRO A 167 -9.28 14.23 -4.94
C PRO A 167 -8.96 15.69 -4.61
N ASP A 168 -9.75 16.62 -5.15
CA ASP A 168 -9.57 18.04 -4.89
C ASP A 168 -9.82 18.38 -3.43
N PHE A 169 -10.83 17.76 -2.82
CA PHE A 169 -11.13 17.94 -1.41
C PHE A 169 -11.73 16.71 -0.74
N VAL A 170 -11.62 16.68 0.58
CA VAL A 170 -12.19 15.63 1.42
C VAL A 170 -12.87 16.23 2.65
N PHE A 171 -13.87 15.54 3.18
CA PHE A 171 -14.46 15.85 4.49
C PHE A 171 -13.79 14.99 5.55
N ILE A 172 -13.29 15.64 6.59
CA ILE A 172 -12.73 14.95 7.77
C ILE A 172 -13.40 15.47 9.03
N GLN A 173 -13.31 14.70 10.10
CA GLN A 173 -13.76 15.17 11.40
C GLN A 173 -12.95 16.38 11.87
N LYS A 174 -13.61 17.30 12.57
CA LYS A 174 -12.95 18.46 13.14
C LYS A 174 -11.83 18.04 14.10
N ASN A 175 -10.70 18.74 14.04
CA ASN A 175 -9.50 18.49 14.86
C ASN A 175 -8.80 17.14 14.61
N THR A 176 -9.06 16.47 13.48
CA THR A 176 -8.27 15.29 13.06
C THR A 176 -7.33 15.65 11.92
N ASN A 177 -6.31 14.82 11.72
CA ASN A 177 -5.45 14.90 10.54
C ASN A 177 -6.13 14.22 9.35
N VAL A 178 -5.74 14.63 8.14
CA VAL A 178 -6.14 13.94 6.92
C VAL A 178 -5.44 12.59 6.88
N ASP A 179 -6.23 11.52 6.98
CA ASP A 179 -5.85 10.12 6.88
C ASP A 179 -7.01 9.40 6.20
N TYR A 180 -6.79 8.43 5.30
CA TYR A 180 -7.89 7.77 4.59
C TYR A 180 -8.85 7.03 5.53
N LEU A 181 -8.46 6.62 6.74
CA LEU A 181 -9.40 6.07 7.73
C LEU A 181 -10.24 7.16 8.40
N ASN A 182 -9.90 8.44 8.23
CA ASN A 182 -10.64 9.59 8.76
C ASN A 182 -11.37 10.40 7.68
N ILE A 183 -11.39 9.94 6.44
CA ILE A 183 -12.16 10.57 5.35
C ILE A 183 -13.62 10.09 5.40
N MET A 184 -14.52 11.05 5.52
CA MET A 184 -15.97 10.85 5.63
C MET A 184 -16.69 10.97 4.29
N ALA A 185 -16.19 11.83 3.40
CA ALA A 185 -16.68 11.97 2.04
C ALA A 185 -15.56 12.57 1.18
N VAL A 186 -15.65 12.41 -0.14
CA VAL A 186 -14.65 12.89 -1.10
C VAL A 186 -15.32 13.79 -2.13
N GLY A 187 -14.59 14.70 -2.74
CA GLY A 187 -15.15 15.49 -3.82
C GLY A 187 -14.15 16.08 -4.80
N GLU A 188 -14.70 16.46 -5.94
CA GLU A 188 -14.02 17.05 -7.08
C GLU A 188 -14.65 18.39 -7.44
N VAL A 189 -13.81 19.34 -7.83
CA VAL A 189 -14.23 20.63 -8.37
C VAL A 189 -13.79 20.70 -9.83
N LYS A 190 -14.74 20.79 -10.76
CA LYS A 190 -14.45 20.82 -12.19
C LYS A 190 -14.83 22.15 -12.82
N LYS A 191 -14.07 22.53 -13.85
CA LYS A 191 -14.41 23.67 -14.69
C LYS A 191 -15.74 23.43 -15.43
N GLN A 192 -16.50 24.51 -15.59
CA GLN A 192 -17.73 24.51 -16.38
C GLN A 192 -17.40 24.25 -17.86
N SER A 193 -17.77 23.05 -18.35
CA SER A 193 -17.65 22.66 -19.76
C SER A 193 -19.01 22.51 -20.47
N GLY A 194 -20.12 22.66 -19.74
CA GLY A 194 -21.50 22.52 -20.22
C GLY A 194 -22.52 22.72 -19.09
N GLU A 195 -23.79 22.40 -19.34
CA GLU A 195 -24.84 22.41 -18.30
C GLU A 195 -24.65 21.30 -17.27
N ASN A 196 -24.17 20.13 -17.71
CA ASN A 196 -23.92 18.95 -16.88
C ASN A 196 -22.44 18.53 -16.96
N PHE A 197 -22.00 17.74 -15.98
CA PHE A 197 -20.68 17.12 -15.98
C PHE A 197 -20.60 16.02 -17.04
N SER A 198 -19.43 15.87 -17.66
CA SER A 198 -19.18 14.78 -18.61
C SER A 198 -19.03 13.44 -17.90
N ASN A 199 -19.24 12.34 -18.63
CA ASN A 199 -19.09 10.99 -18.09
C ASN A 199 -17.67 10.77 -17.54
N ALA A 200 -16.64 11.35 -18.17
CA ALA A 200 -15.27 11.28 -17.65
C ALA A 200 -15.13 11.95 -16.27
N GLN A 201 -15.72 13.14 -16.10
CA GLN A 201 -15.70 13.86 -14.81
C GLN A 201 -16.46 13.10 -13.72
N ILE A 202 -17.61 12.51 -14.07
CA ILE A 202 -18.42 11.70 -13.16
C ILE A 202 -17.64 10.45 -12.74
N GLY A 203 -17.13 9.68 -13.70
CA GLY A 203 -16.40 8.47 -13.39
C GLY A 203 -15.10 8.72 -12.62
N GLN A 204 -14.40 9.82 -12.89
CA GLN A 204 -13.26 10.23 -12.07
C GLN A 204 -13.66 10.41 -10.60
N ALA A 205 -14.71 11.20 -10.32
CA ALA A 205 -15.21 11.41 -8.96
C ALA A 205 -15.64 10.09 -8.29
N ILE A 206 -16.39 9.24 -9.01
CA ILE A 206 -16.86 7.94 -8.52
C ILE A 206 -15.70 7.01 -8.19
N SER A 207 -14.64 7.00 -9.01
CA SER A 207 -13.45 6.18 -8.77
C SER A 207 -12.77 6.49 -7.42
N PHE A 208 -12.85 7.75 -6.94
CA PHE A 208 -12.37 8.11 -5.61
C PHE A 208 -13.24 7.52 -4.50
N GLY A 209 -14.56 7.48 -4.68
CA GLY A 209 -15.48 6.81 -3.76
C GLY A 209 -15.18 5.31 -3.64
N GLU A 210 -15.02 4.63 -4.78
CA GLU A 210 -14.65 3.20 -4.80
C GLU A 210 -13.29 2.96 -4.13
N LYS A 211 -12.28 3.78 -4.46
CA LYS A 211 -10.94 3.65 -3.87
C LYS A 211 -10.98 3.86 -2.35
N LEU A 212 -11.75 4.83 -1.88
CA LEU A 212 -11.91 5.07 -0.44
C LEU A 212 -12.58 3.88 0.24
N LEU A 213 -13.63 3.31 -0.35
CA LEU A 213 -14.22 2.09 0.18
C LEU A 213 -13.19 0.97 0.23
N GLN A 214 -12.39 0.73 -0.81
CA GLN A 214 -11.33 -0.29 -0.78
C GLN A 214 -10.35 -0.11 0.38
N LEU A 215 -10.03 1.13 0.76
CA LEU A 215 -9.16 1.46 1.88
C LEU A 215 -9.85 1.37 3.25
N GLN A 216 -11.18 1.46 3.28
CA GLN A 216 -12.05 1.34 4.47
C GLN A 216 -12.93 0.08 4.36
N PRO A 217 -12.39 -1.14 4.53
CA PRO A 217 -13.06 -2.40 4.18
C PRO A 217 -14.36 -2.66 4.95
N ARG A 218 -14.50 -2.09 6.14
CA ARG A 218 -15.69 -2.24 6.99
C ARG A 218 -16.81 -1.25 6.66
N ARG A 219 -16.54 -0.29 5.77
CA ARG A 219 -17.51 0.72 5.35
C ARG A 219 -18.31 0.22 4.15
N SER A 220 -19.63 0.32 4.24
CA SER A 220 -20.54 -0.13 3.20
C SER A 220 -20.82 0.93 2.14
N SER A 221 -20.81 2.22 2.48
CA SER A 221 -21.11 3.29 1.51
C SER A 221 -20.40 4.60 1.82
N VAL A 222 -20.19 5.42 0.79
CA VAL A 222 -19.59 6.75 0.92
C VAL A 222 -20.27 7.76 -0.01
N LEU A 223 -20.32 9.03 0.42
CA LEU A 223 -20.76 10.14 -0.42
C LEU A 223 -19.60 10.70 -1.24
N VAL A 224 -19.88 11.00 -2.51
CA VAL A 224 -18.97 11.61 -3.48
C VAL A 224 -19.61 12.88 -4.01
N LEU A 225 -18.90 14.00 -3.96
CA LEU A 225 -19.40 15.30 -4.41
C LEU A 225 -18.68 15.70 -5.70
N LEU A 226 -19.42 16.20 -6.68
CA LEU A 226 -18.87 16.80 -7.89
C LEU A 226 -19.51 18.17 -8.08
N THR A 227 -18.70 19.22 -8.16
CA THR A 227 -19.19 20.60 -8.22
C THR A 227 -18.39 21.45 -9.20
N ASN A 228 -19.03 22.49 -9.73
CA ASN A 228 -18.36 23.57 -10.48
C ASN A 228 -18.58 24.91 -9.77
N CYS A 229 -18.93 24.87 -8.49
CA CYS A 229 -19.34 25.99 -7.63
C CYS A 229 -20.69 26.64 -7.96
N ILE A 230 -21.33 26.27 -9.08
CA ILE A 230 -22.67 26.72 -9.46
C ILE A 230 -23.71 25.64 -9.14
N ILE A 231 -23.41 24.40 -9.53
CA ILE A 231 -24.18 23.20 -9.23
C ILE A 231 -23.34 22.20 -8.46
N ILE A 232 -24.02 21.37 -7.67
CA ILE A 232 -23.43 20.21 -6.99
C ILE A 232 -24.21 18.95 -7.34
N ASN A 233 -23.49 17.92 -7.74
CA ASN A 233 -23.97 16.55 -7.87
C ASN A 233 -23.46 15.76 -6.69
N ILE A 234 -24.33 14.97 -6.07
CA ILE A 234 -23.99 14.11 -4.94
C ILE A 234 -24.30 12.68 -5.33
N TYR A 235 -23.29 11.84 -5.23
CA TYR A 235 -23.41 10.41 -5.47
C TYR A 235 -23.21 9.65 -4.16
N ARG A 236 -23.90 8.53 -4.03
CA ARG A 236 -23.65 7.52 -3.00
C ARG A 236 -23.11 6.28 -3.70
N VAL A 237 -21.86 5.95 -3.37
CA VAL A 237 -21.23 4.70 -3.82
C VAL A 237 -21.42 3.70 -2.69
N THR A 238 -22.08 2.58 -2.98
CA THR A 238 -22.35 1.51 -2.02
C THR A 238 -21.66 0.24 -2.47
N ARG A 239 -20.85 -0.36 -1.59
CA ARG A 239 -20.24 -1.65 -1.85
C ARG A 239 -21.30 -2.75 -1.84
N VAL A 240 -21.21 -3.60 -2.86
CA VAL A 240 -21.97 -4.84 -2.96
C VAL A 240 -20.95 -5.96 -3.13
N ASP A 241 -20.62 -6.64 -2.05
CA ASP A 241 -19.71 -7.79 -2.09
C ASP A 241 -20.45 -9.02 -2.60
N PHE A 242 -19.99 -9.55 -3.74
CA PHE A 242 -20.34 -10.91 -4.21
C PHE A 242 -19.10 -11.81 -4.07
N ASP A 243 -19.32 -13.11 -3.86
CA ASP A 243 -18.30 -14.13 -3.51
C ASP A 243 -16.98 -14.05 -4.30
N GLN A 244 -17.00 -13.54 -5.54
CA GLN A 244 -15.82 -13.48 -6.41
C GLN A 244 -15.40 -12.05 -6.80
N GLN A 245 -16.25 -11.02 -6.68
CA GLN A 245 -15.96 -9.65 -7.11
C GLN A 245 -16.61 -8.62 -6.16
N THR A 246 -15.81 -7.67 -5.68
CA THR A 246 -16.36 -6.46 -5.05
C THR A 246 -16.93 -5.61 -6.17
N ARG A 247 -18.25 -5.42 -6.15
CA ARG A 247 -18.96 -4.53 -7.06
C ARG A 247 -19.46 -3.31 -6.30
N TYR A 248 -19.88 -2.30 -7.03
CA TYR A 248 -20.46 -1.10 -6.45
C TYR A 248 -21.83 -0.85 -7.07
N LYS A 249 -22.74 -0.34 -6.24
CA LYS A 249 -24.01 0.24 -6.64
C LYS A 249 -23.87 1.75 -6.55
N TYR A 250 -24.39 2.44 -7.55
CA TYR A 250 -24.38 3.90 -7.62
C TYR A 250 -25.79 4.46 -7.46
N GLU A 251 -25.93 5.42 -6.56
CA GLU A 251 -27.14 6.21 -6.39
C GLU A 251 -26.75 7.68 -6.52
N PHE A 252 -27.63 8.53 -7.06
CA PHE A 252 -27.33 9.95 -7.24
C PHE A 252 -28.48 10.84 -6.85
N VAL A 253 -28.15 12.00 -6.31
CA VAL A 253 -29.08 13.10 -6.06
C VAL A 253 -29.05 14.02 -7.27
N PRO A 254 -30.21 14.45 -7.82
CA PRO A 254 -30.26 15.36 -8.95
C PRO A 254 -29.42 16.63 -8.74
N PRO A 255 -28.80 17.18 -9.79
CA PRO A 255 -28.02 18.42 -9.70
C PRO A 255 -28.79 19.53 -8.99
N GLN A 256 -28.18 20.16 -7.98
CA GLN A 256 -28.80 21.27 -7.26
C GLN A 256 -27.94 22.54 -7.31
N PRO A 257 -28.56 23.74 -7.34
CA PRO A 257 -27.82 24.99 -7.23
C PRO A 257 -27.06 25.09 -5.91
N LEU A 258 -25.77 25.40 -5.96
CA LEU A 258 -24.92 25.58 -4.78
C LEU A 258 -25.09 26.97 -4.14
N LEU A 259 -25.74 27.90 -4.83
CA LEU A 259 -26.10 29.22 -4.29
C LEU A 259 -27.07 29.10 -3.10
N TYR A 260 -26.72 29.72 -1.98
CA TYR A 260 -27.62 29.81 -0.82
C TYR A 260 -28.84 30.68 -1.11
N ASN A 261 -30.02 30.06 -1.00
CA ASN A 261 -31.32 30.72 -1.06
C ASN A 261 -32.12 30.45 0.22
N SER A 262 -32.47 31.49 0.96
CA SER A 262 -33.25 31.40 2.21
C SER A 262 -34.68 30.90 2.00
N ASN A 263 -35.21 31.01 0.79
CA ASN A 263 -36.60 30.67 0.46
C ASN A 263 -36.74 29.21 -0.02
N ARG A 264 -35.63 28.47 -0.13
CA ARG A 264 -35.64 27.04 -0.46
C ARG A 264 -35.04 26.23 0.67
N SER A 265 -35.80 25.26 1.16
CA SER A 265 -35.36 24.32 2.18
C SER A 265 -34.38 23.27 1.64
N ASP A 266 -34.41 23.01 0.33
CA ASP A 266 -33.67 21.97 -0.39
C ASP A 266 -32.91 22.58 -1.57
N ASN A 267 -31.63 22.91 -1.35
CA ASN A 267 -30.71 23.33 -2.41
C ASN A 267 -29.32 22.75 -2.14
N GLY A 268 -28.43 22.86 -3.12
CA GLY A 268 -27.09 22.30 -3.06
C GLY A 268 -26.26 22.86 -1.90
N TRP A 269 -26.45 24.15 -1.56
CA TRP A 269 -25.82 24.75 -0.40
C TRP A 269 -26.23 24.03 0.89
N LYS A 270 -27.53 23.78 1.05
CA LYS A 270 -28.10 23.08 2.20
C LYS A 270 -27.56 21.66 2.28
N TYR A 271 -27.38 20.97 1.15
CA TYR A 271 -26.80 19.63 1.13
C TYR A 271 -25.33 19.64 1.59
N LEU A 272 -24.52 20.56 1.07
CA LEU A 272 -23.12 20.73 1.49
C LEU A 272 -23.01 20.97 2.99
N VAL A 273 -23.77 21.95 3.52
CA VAL A 273 -23.73 22.27 4.95
C VAL A 273 -24.29 21.12 5.80
N THR A 274 -25.31 20.41 5.31
CA THR A 274 -25.81 19.22 6.01
C THR A 274 -24.74 18.15 6.15
N ILE A 275 -23.96 17.89 5.09
CA ILE A 275 -22.81 16.96 5.16
C ILE A 275 -21.80 17.44 6.20
N MET A 276 -21.48 18.74 6.23
CA MET A 276 -20.52 19.29 7.21
C MET A 276 -21.02 19.23 8.66
N GLU A 277 -22.34 19.30 8.89
CA GLU A 277 -22.98 19.14 10.21
C GLU A 277 -23.24 17.68 10.61
N SER A 278 -23.10 16.74 9.67
CA SER A 278 -23.38 15.32 9.88
C SER A 278 -22.32 14.62 10.72
N SER A 279 -22.75 13.64 11.52
CA SER A 279 -21.81 12.76 12.24
C SER A 279 -21.07 11.88 11.26
N PRO A 280 -19.86 11.39 11.58
CA PRO A 280 -19.24 10.30 10.84
C PRO A 280 -20.20 9.12 10.58
N GLN A 281 -20.97 8.72 11.59
CA GLN A 281 -21.91 7.61 11.53
C GLN A 281 -23.06 7.87 10.54
N ASP A 282 -23.57 9.10 10.47
CA ASP A 282 -24.63 9.49 9.53
C ASP A 282 -24.15 9.36 8.07
N LEU A 283 -22.84 9.48 7.84
CA LEU A 283 -22.20 9.30 6.54
C LEU A 283 -21.75 7.85 6.29
N GLY A 284 -22.11 6.91 7.17
CA GLY A 284 -21.74 5.51 7.08
C GLY A 284 -20.28 5.22 7.44
N TRP A 285 -19.55 6.18 8.03
CA TRP A 285 -18.20 5.93 8.50
C TRP A 285 -18.19 4.98 9.69
N VAL A 286 -17.25 4.05 9.67
CA VAL A 286 -17.04 3.05 10.70
C VAL A 286 -15.72 3.33 11.38
N GLU A 287 -15.73 3.37 12.72
CA GLU A 287 -14.52 3.61 13.49
C GLU A 287 -13.46 2.55 13.14
N PRO A 288 -12.20 2.96 12.91
CA PRO A 288 -11.09 2.05 12.60
C PRO A 288 -10.61 1.30 13.84
N SER A 289 -11.51 0.78 14.67
CA SER A 289 -11.23 0.02 15.88
C SER A 289 -11.76 -1.42 15.75
N LEU A 290 -10.92 -2.39 16.10
CA LEU A 290 -11.26 -3.81 16.12
C LEU A 290 -11.28 -4.31 17.56
N LYS A 291 -12.31 -5.09 17.91
CA LYS A 291 -12.48 -5.64 19.26
C LYS A 291 -12.25 -7.15 19.23
N PHE A 292 -11.42 -7.63 20.15
CA PHE A 292 -11.10 -9.04 20.37
C PHE A 292 -11.31 -9.34 21.85
N GLY A 293 -12.54 -9.72 22.22
CA GLY A 293 -12.94 -9.81 23.64
C GLY A 293 -12.84 -8.46 24.35
N SER A 294 -12.05 -8.39 25.42
CA SER A 294 -11.75 -7.15 26.14
C SER A 294 -10.67 -6.28 25.48
N ASN A 295 -9.99 -6.79 24.45
CA ASN A 295 -8.90 -6.08 23.79
C ASN A 295 -9.39 -5.24 22.62
N THR A 296 -8.83 -4.05 22.46
CA THR A 296 -9.08 -3.19 21.30
C THR A 296 -7.79 -2.92 20.56
N VAL A 297 -7.86 -3.00 19.24
CA VAL A 297 -6.78 -2.63 18.31
C VAL A 297 -7.28 -1.48 17.45
N ILE A 298 -6.58 -0.35 17.48
CA ILE A 298 -6.93 0.83 16.67
C ILE A 298 -6.09 0.80 15.41
N LEU A 299 -6.71 0.67 14.24
CA LEU A 299 -6.03 0.78 12.96
C LEU A 299 -5.54 2.22 12.78
N THR A 300 -4.29 2.37 12.38
CA THR A 300 -3.68 3.68 12.14
C THR A 300 -3.48 3.95 10.67
N ARG A 301 -3.05 2.95 9.88
CA ARG A 301 -2.85 3.08 8.42
C ARG A 301 -2.74 1.76 7.67
N PRO A 302 -3.13 1.63 6.38
CA PRO A 302 -2.81 0.48 5.56
C PRO A 302 -1.33 0.53 5.20
N ILE A 303 -0.69 -0.61 5.37
CA ILE A 303 0.70 -0.85 5.02
C ILE A 303 0.79 -1.56 3.67
N SER A 304 -0.12 -2.51 3.41
CA SER A 304 -0.08 -3.32 2.19
C SER A 304 -1.48 -3.70 1.76
N MET A 305 -1.66 -3.92 0.45
CA MET A 305 -2.90 -4.42 -0.11
C MET A 305 -2.57 -5.53 -1.11
N GLY A 306 -2.74 -6.78 -0.67
CA GLY A 306 -2.54 -7.96 -1.49
C GLY A 306 -3.79 -8.35 -2.29
N ARG A 307 -3.71 -9.49 -2.98
CA ARG A 307 -4.86 -10.09 -3.66
C ARG A 307 -5.92 -10.56 -2.65
N THR A 308 -5.48 -11.15 -1.55
CA THR A 308 -6.32 -11.81 -0.54
C THR A 308 -6.69 -10.90 0.62
N SER A 309 -5.83 -9.93 0.95
CA SER A 309 -5.93 -9.14 2.18
C SER A 309 -5.56 -7.67 2.02
N VAL A 310 -5.95 -6.86 3.00
CA VAL A 310 -5.39 -5.55 3.30
C VAL A 310 -4.67 -5.65 4.65
N VAL A 311 -3.44 -5.18 4.73
CA VAL A 311 -2.65 -5.15 5.96
C VAL A 311 -2.58 -3.72 6.46
N TYR A 312 -2.87 -3.52 7.73
CA TYR A 312 -2.80 -2.25 8.44
C TYR A 312 -1.70 -2.27 9.51
N GLU A 313 -1.14 -1.11 9.78
CA GLU A 313 -0.58 -0.79 11.08
C GLU A 313 -1.75 -0.60 12.05
N GLY A 314 -1.67 -1.25 13.19
CA GLY A 314 -2.56 -1.03 14.32
C GLY A 314 -1.79 -0.62 15.56
N LYS A 315 -2.50 -0.07 16.54
CA LYS A 315 -2.01 0.19 17.90
C LYS A 315 -2.79 -0.66 18.90
N HIS A 316 -2.06 -1.39 19.72
CA HIS A 316 -2.60 -2.13 20.85
C HIS A 316 -1.73 -1.87 22.08
N ASN A 317 -2.34 -1.37 23.17
CA ASN A 317 -1.64 -0.99 24.40
C ASN A 317 -0.40 -0.10 24.15
N GLY A 318 -0.53 0.85 23.23
CA GLY A 318 0.55 1.78 22.84
C GLY A 318 1.63 1.19 21.91
N LYS A 319 1.61 -0.12 21.63
CA LYS A 319 2.56 -0.79 20.74
C LYS A 319 2.00 -0.94 19.32
N SER A 320 2.85 -0.76 18.32
CA SER A 320 2.48 -1.00 16.91
C SER A 320 2.40 -2.50 16.62
N VAL A 321 1.38 -2.89 15.87
CA VAL A 321 1.09 -4.27 15.44
C VAL A 321 0.73 -4.30 13.96
N ALA A 322 0.89 -5.45 13.32
CA ALA A 322 0.37 -5.69 11.97
C ALA A 322 -1.05 -6.25 12.08
N VAL A 323 -2.00 -5.71 11.31
CA VAL A 323 -3.38 -6.19 11.26
C VAL A 323 -3.71 -6.58 9.83
N LYS A 324 -3.68 -7.88 9.53
CA LYS A 324 -4.03 -8.43 8.22
C LYS A 324 -5.53 -8.71 8.23
N MET A 325 -6.28 -8.16 7.28
CA MET A 325 -7.72 -8.33 7.13
C MET A 325 -8.05 -8.92 5.76
N ALA A 326 -8.89 -9.95 5.72
CA ALA A 326 -9.32 -10.60 4.49
C ALA A 326 -10.21 -9.65 3.68
N LYS A 327 -10.03 -9.64 2.36
CA LYS A 327 -10.87 -8.83 1.46
C LYS A 327 -12.25 -9.44 1.24
N LYS A 328 -12.38 -10.76 1.37
CA LYS A 328 -13.55 -11.55 1.01
C LYS A 328 -13.63 -12.82 1.85
N THR A 329 -14.83 -13.34 2.01
CA THR A 329 -15.15 -14.59 2.74
C THR A 329 -14.44 -15.82 2.15
N ASN A 330 -14.32 -15.90 0.82
CA ASN A 330 -13.61 -17.00 0.16
C ASN A 330 -12.09 -17.03 0.45
N TYR A 331 -11.54 -15.98 1.08
CA TYR A 331 -10.15 -15.94 1.52
C TYR A 331 -9.95 -16.35 2.98
N TYR A 332 -11.02 -16.62 3.74
CA TYR A 332 -10.91 -17.00 5.16
C TYR A 332 -10.15 -18.30 5.37
N SER A 333 -10.21 -19.23 4.42
CA SER A 333 -9.43 -20.48 4.48
C SER A 333 -7.91 -20.24 4.51
N TYR A 334 -7.42 -19.21 3.81
CA TYR A 334 -6.00 -18.83 3.85
C TYR A 334 -5.60 -18.25 5.22
N PHE A 335 -6.52 -17.52 5.87
CA PHE A 335 -6.29 -16.94 7.19
C PHE A 335 -6.30 -18.01 8.28
N ASP A 336 -7.22 -18.96 8.21
CA ASP A 336 -7.23 -20.10 9.13
C ASP A 336 -6.00 -21.01 8.93
N ARG A 337 -5.54 -21.20 7.68
CA ARG A 337 -4.29 -21.89 7.40
C ARG A 337 -3.10 -21.18 8.03
N GLU A 338 -2.95 -19.88 7.78
CA GLU A 338 -1.87 -19.05 8.35
C GLU A 338 -1.91 -19.05 9.87
N ARG A 339 -3.10 -18.97 10.48
CA ARG A 339 -3.29 -19.07 11.93
C ARG A 339 -2.74 -20.37 12.49
N ARG A 340 -3.19 -21.51 11.94
CA ARG A 340 -2.77 -22.84 12.40
C ARG A 340 -1.27 -23.05 12.27
N VAL A 341 -0.69 -22.58 11.16
CA VAL A 341 0.76 -22.68 10.92
C VAL A 341 1.54 -21.82 11.90
N LEU A 342 1.16 -20.55 12.09
CA LEU A 342 1.84 -19.66 13.04
C LEU A 342 1.69 -20.12 14.50
N GLU A 343 0.54 -20.71 14.87
CA GLU A 343 0.37 -21.36 16.18
C GLU A 343 1.34 -22.53 16.36
N ASN A 344 1.52 -23.38 15.34
CA ASN A 344 2.48 -24.48 15.38
C ASN A 344 3.93 -23.97 15.46
N LEU A 345 4.28 -22.99 14.61
CA LEU A 345 5.62 -22.40 14.57
C LEU A 345 5.98 -21.60 15.83
N SER A 346 5.00 -21.27 16.68
CA SER A 346 5.25 -20.55 17.93
C SER A 346 6.19 -21.30 18.88
N SER A 347 6.24 -22.64 18.80
CA SER A 347 7.13 -23.47 19.60
C SER A 347 8.61 -23.30 19.25
N LEU A 348 8.94 -22.76 18.08
CA LEU A 348 10.32 -22.48 17.68
C LEU A 348 10.88 -21.23 18.36
N GLU A 349 10.02 -20.38 18.93
CA GLU A 349 10.37 -19.08 19.52
C GLU A 349 11.23 -18.17 18.61
N SER A 350 11.21 -18.40 17.30
CA SER A 350 12.07 -17.72 16.34
C SER A 350 11.73 -16.23 16.24
N PRO A 351 12.72 -15.32 16.29
CA PRO A 351 12.51 -13.90 16.04
C PRO A 351 12.20 -13.60 14.57
N HIS A 352 12.35 -14.60 13.69
CA HIS A 352 12.13 -14.49 12.25
C HIS A 352 10.71 -14.88 11.81
N ILE A 353 9.84 -15.26 12.75
CA ILE A 353 8.46 -15.67 12.48
C ILE A 353 7.50 -14.76 13.27
N PRO A 354 6.46 -14.19 12.63
CA PRO A 354 5.45 -13.40 13.33
C PRO A 354 4.70 -14.19 14.39
N LYS A 355 4.32 -13.51 15.49
CA LYS A 355 3.48 -14.06 16.54
C LYS A 355 2.08 -13.49 16.44
N ILE A 356 1.07 -14.35 16.55
CA ILE A 356 -0.33 -13.94 16.61
C ILE A 356 -0.63 -13.41 18.01
N LEU A 357 -1.23 -12.23 18.07
CA LEU A 357 -1.76 -11.63 19.30
C LEU A 357 -3.26 -11.86 19.43
N PHE A 358 -4.00 -11.59 18.36
CA PHE A 358 -5.45 -11.74 18.30
C PHE A 358 -5.87 -12.21 16.91
N TYR A 359 -7.00 -12.88 16.83
CA TYR A 359 -7.59 -13.27 15.56
C TYR A 359 -9.11 -13.42 15.68
N ASN A 360 -9.76 -13.42 14.52
CA ASN A 360 -11.10 -13.90 14.25
C ASN A 360 -11.09 -14.51 12.83
N ASP A 361 -12.26 -14.83 12.26
CA ASP A 361 -12.33 -15.51 10.96
C ASP A 361 -11.70 -14.71 9.79
N ASP A 362 -11.72 -13.38 9.87
CA ASP A 362 -11.32 -12.50 8.77
C ASP A 362 -10.09 -11.64 9.06
N THR A 363 -9.51 -11.73 10.26
CA THR A 363 -8.46 -10.83 10.73
C THR A 363 -7.41 -11.56 11.56
N LEU A 364 -6.14 -11.29 11.27
CA LEU A 364 -4.98 -11.67 12.07
C LEU A 364 -4.27 -10.42 12.58
N VAL A 365 -4.10 -10.31 13.90
CA VAL A 365 -3.27 -9.28 14.53
C VAL A 365 -1.96 -9.92 14.96
N MET A 366 -0.85 -9.42 14.43
CA MET A 366 0.48 -10.01 14.57
C MET A 366 1.54 -9.02 15.03
N THR A 367 2.60 -9.55 15.62
CA THR A 367 3.80 -8.81 16.04
C THR A 367 5.06 -9.60 15.69
N PRO A 368 6.19 -8.95 15.37
CA PRO A 368 6.39 -7.50 15.24
C PRO A 368 5.77 -6.92 13.96
N LEU A 369 5.66 -5.60 13.92
CA LEU A 369 5.40 -4.87 12.68
C LEU A 369 6.69 -4.84 11.85
N GLY A 370 6.64 -5.39 10.64
CA GLY A 370 7.77 -5.40 9.70
C GLY A 370 7.64 -4.36 8.60
N GLU A 371 8.78 -3.96 8.02
CA GLU A 371 8.85 -3.13 6.81
C GLU A 371 9.40 -3.92 5.62
N LYS A 372 8.94 -3.60 4.41
CA LYS A 372 9.45 -4.23 3.19
C LYS A 372 10.94 -3.92 3.01
N ILE A 373 11.67 -4.90 2.46
CA ILE A 373 13.09 -4.74 2.12
C ILE A 373 13.28 -4.66 0.60
N ASN A 374 14.30 -3.92 0.18
CA ASN A 374 14.71 -3.87 -1.22
C ASN A 374 15.72 -4.96 -1.56
N ASN A 375 16.67 -5.21 -0.64
CA ASN A 375 17.74 -6.19 -0.77
C ASN A 375 17.91 -6.95 0.55
N LEU A 376 18.42 -8.18 0.46
CA LEU A 376 18.89 -8.95 1.62
C LEU A 376 20.27 -8.45 2.06
N ARG A 377 20.62 -8.70 3.31
CA ARG A 377 21.98 -8.63 3.86
C ARG A 377 22.56 -10.04 3.93
N LYS A 378 23.88 -10.16 3.94
CA LYS A 378 24.57 -11.46 4.09
C LYS A 378 23.99 -12.29 5.24
N LYS A 379 23.85 -11.69 6.43
CA LYS A 379 23.27 -12.39 7.59
C LYS A 379 21.81 -12.83 7.41
N ASP A 380 21.03 -12.12 6.60
CA ASP A 380 19.62 -12.48 6.37
C ASP A 380 19.52 -13.83 5.64
N VAL A 381 20.52 -14.20 4.83
CA VAL A 381 20.58 -15.53 4.16
C VAL A 381 20.62 -16.65 5.18
N ARG A 382 21.57 -16.57 6.13
CA ARG A 382 21.67 -17.55 7.22
C ARG A 382 20.38 -17.58 8.04
N ASP A 383 19.90 -16.43 8.47
CA ASP A 383 18.68 -16.33 9.30
C ASP A 383 17.47 -16.97 8.61
N ILE A 384 17.29 -16.74 7.31
CA ILE A 384 16.20 -17.33 6.52
C ILE A 384 16.37 -18.84 6.41
N ILE A 385 17.53 -19.33 5.97
CA ILE A 385 17.72 -20.77 5.70
C ILE A 385 17.66 -21.58 6.99
N THR A 386 18.29 -21.12 8.07
CA THR A 386 18.20 -21.78 9.39
C THR A 386 16.76 -21.78 9.91
N THR A 387 16.00 -20.69 9.70
CA THR A 387 14.57 -20.66 10.06
C THR A 387 13.78 -21.69 9.25
N LEU A 388 14.01 -21.77 7.93
CA LEU A 388 13.35 -22.75 7.07
C LEU A 388 13.71 -24.19 7.45
N GLN A 389 14.96 -24.48 7.81
CA GLN A 389 15.36 -25.80 8.29
C GLN A 389 14.54 -26.22 9.52
N ASN A 390 14.36 -25.31 10.48
CA ASN A 390 13.55 -25.58 11.67
C ASN A 390 12.07 -25.76 11.33
N VAL A 391 11.53 -24.94 10.43
CA VAL A 391 10.14 -25.04 9.93
C VAL A 391 9.91 -26.38 9.22
N HIS A 392 10.83 -26.78 8.35
CA HIS A 392 10.79 -28.04 7.61
C HIS A 392 10.90 -29.25 8.54
N SER A 393 11.62 -29.13 9.67
CA SER A 393 11.68 -30.18 10.70
C SER A 393 10.32 -30.48 11.35
N LEU A 394 9.41 -29.50 11.35
CA LEU A 394 8.01 -29.66 11.78
C LEU A 394 7.09 -30.16 10.65
N GLY A 395 7.67 -30.45 9.48
CA GLY A 395 6.94 -30.91 8.29
C GLY A 395 6.10 -29.82 7.62
N ILE A 396 6.40 -28.55 7.84
CA ILE A 396 5.71 -27.40 7.24
C ILE A 396 6.51 -26.92 6.03
N ILE A 397 5.84 -26.59 4.93
CA ILE A 397 6.43 -25.96 3.73
C ILE A 397 5.67 -24.67 3.44
N HIS A 398 6.36 -23.55 3.26
CA HIS A 398 5.80 -22.22 3.05
C HIS A 398 5.13 -22.03 1.69
N ARG A 399 5.75 -22.50 0.60
CA ARG A 399 5.29 -22.47 -0.81
C ARG A 399 5.16 -21.08 -1.46
N ASP A 400 5.58 -20.00 -0.81
CA ASP A 400 5.46 -18.65 -1.39
C ASP A 400 6.60 -17.73 -0.97
N LEU A 401 7.82 -18.25 -0.93
CA LEU A 401 8.99 -17.45 -0.59
C LEU A 401 9.36 -16.53 -1.75
N ARG A 402 9.10 -15.25 -1.56
CA ARG A 402 9.34 -14.17 -2.53
C ARG A 402 9.69 -12.89 -1.82
N LYS A 403 10.30 -11.94 -2.53
CA LYS A 403 10.79 -10.67 -1.98
C LYS A 403 9.79 -9.91 -1.10
N PHE A 404 8.49 -10.02 -1.41
CA PHE A 404 7.42 -9.34 -0.69
C PHE A 404 7.05 -9.97 0.65
N ASN A 405 7.49 -11.21 0.87
CA ASN A 405 7.23 -12.02 2.06
C ASN A 405 8.43 -12.02 3.03
N PHE A 406 9.44 -11.19 2.74
CA PHE A 406 10.54 -10.87 3.65
C PHE A 406 10.40 -9.44 4.13
N LEU A 407 10.27 -9.25 5.45
CA LEU A 407 10.18 -7.94 6.08
C LEU A 407 11.32 -7.74 7.09
N ARG A 408 11.65 -6.49 7.42
CA ARG A 408 12.61 -6.16 8.47
C ARG A 408 11.89 -5.62 9.69
N ASN A 409 12.18 -6.17 10.86
CA ASN A 409 11.68 -5.63 12.12
C ASN A 409 12.46 -4.36 12.48
N LEU A 410 11.83 -3.19 12.44
CA LEU A 410 12.48 -1.94 12.82
C LEU A 410 12.61 -1.72 14.33
N ASN A 411 11.77 -2.39 15.12
CA ASN A 411 11.77 -2.23 16.57
C ASN A 411 12.83 -3.11 17.25
N ASP A 412 13.65 -3.80 16.45
CA ASP A 412 14.73 -4.65 16.88
C ASP A 412 16.07 -4.01 16.51
N LEU A 413 16.95 -3.88 17.50
CA LEU A 413 18.31 -3.36 17.33
C LEU A 413 19.12 -4.23 16.36
N ASN A 414 18.83 -5.52 16.28
CA ASN A 414 19.45 -6.43 15.31
C ASN A 414 18.79 -6.31 13.92
N SER A 415 17.64 -5.65 13.84
CA SER A 415 16.83 -5.49 12.65
C SER A 415 16.62 -6.81 11.93
N ASN A 416 16.20 -7.84 12.66
CA ASN A 416 16.06 -9.21 12.15
C ASN A 416 15.08 -9.27 10.97
N ILE A 417 15.37 -10.17 10.04
CA ILE A 417 14.46 -10.48 8.93
C ILE A 417 13.27 -11.31 9.44
N LEU A 418 12.10 -11.10 8.86
CA LEU A 418 10.85 -11.78 9.16
C LEU A 418 10.34 -12.47 7.90
N ILE A 419 9.95 -13.73 8.04
CA ILE A 419 9.28 -14.52 7.01
C ILE A 419 7.77 -14.47 7.27
N VAL A 420 7.02 -13.90 6.34
CA VAL A 420 5.58 -13.61 6.50
C VAL A 420 4.74 -14.25 5.40
N ASP A 421 3.42 -14.25 5.59
CA ASP A 421 2.42 -14.75 4.63
C ASP A 421 2.40 -16.28 4.48
N TRP A 422 2.06 -16.95 5.59
CA TRP A 422 1.96 -18.41 5.69
C TRP A 422 0.62 -18.97 5.18
N GLY A 423 -0.14 -18.18 4.41
CA GLY A 423 -1.48 -18.53 3.95
C GLY A 423 -1.53 -19.65 2.91
N TYR A 424 -0.42 -19.91 2.21
CA TYR A 424 -0.28 -20.99 1.22
C TYR A 424 0.49 -22.21 1.74
N SER A 425 0.90 -22.18 3.00
CA SER A 425 1.71 -23.23 3.58
C SER A 425 0.95 -24.56 3.67
N THR A 426 1.70 -25.66 3.62
CA THR A 426 1.18 -27.02 3.71
C THR A 426 2.00 -27.83 4.70
N ASN A 427 1.45 -28.98 5.10
CA ASN A 427 2.20 -30.02 5.78
C ASN A 427 2.62 -31.11 4.79
N ASN A 428 3.75 -31.77 5.04
CA ASN A 428 4.27 -32.88 4.24
C ASN A 428 3.31 -34.09 4.17
N SER A 429 2.32 -34.15 5.08
CA SER A 429 1.27 -35.17 5.10
C SER A 429 0.11 -34.90 4.16
N GLU A 430 -0.02 -33.68 3.60
CA GLU A 430 -1.07 -33.35 2.63
C GLU A 430 -0.59 -33.78 1.24
N SER A 431 -1.02 -34.98 0.81
CA SER A 431 -0.74 -35.45 -0.54
C SER A 431 -1.52 -34.62 -1.56
N THR A 432 -0.79 -34.09 -2.55
CA THR A 432 -1.29 -33.45 -3.77
C THR A 432 -2.23 -32.27 -3.54
N LEU A 433 -1.73 -31.06 -3.77
CA LEU A 433 -2.50 -29.82 -3.60
C LEU A 433 -2.59 -29.05 -4.91
N PRO A 434 -3.68 -28.26 -5.10
CA PRO A 434 -3.72 -27.30 -6.19
C PRO A 434 -2.56 -26.30 -6.03
N PHE A 435 -2.11 -25.79 -7.16
CA PHE A 435 -1.05 -24.81 -7.20
C PHE A 435 -1.38 -23.58 -6.36
N ALA A 436 -0.41 -23.16 -5.55
CA ALA A 436 -0.43 -21.91 -4.80
C ALA A 436 0.99 -21.35 -4.73
N GLY A 437 1.07 -20.02 -4.65
CA GLY A 437 2.33 -19.26 -4.59
C GLY A 437 2.67 -18.51 -5.88
N ALA A 438 3.83 -17.86 -5.86
CA ALA A 438 4.33 -17.01 -6.93
C ALA A 438 5.05 -17.81 -8.03
N LEU A 439 4.47 -17.87 -9.24
CA LEU A 439 5.01 -18.65 -10.35
C LEU A 439 6.49 -18.35 -10.64
N GLU A 440 6.90 -17.09 -10.54
CA GLU A 440 8.24 -16.63 -10.87
C GLU A 440 9.35 -17.30 -10.04
N CYS A 441 9.03 -17.76 -8.83
CA CYS A 441 9.98 -18.39 -7.92
C CYS A 441 9.88 -19.93 -7.90
N MET A 442 8.87 -20.52 -8.57
CA MET A 442 8.56 -21.94 -8.41
C MET A 442 9.61 -22.84 -9.06
N PRO A 443 9.92 -24.03 -8.48
CA PRO A 443 10.82 -25.01 -9.07
C PRO A 443 10.42 -25.48 -10.46
N ASP A 444 11.40 -25.95 -11.24
CA ASP A 444 11.17 -26.40 -12.62
C ASP A 444 10.21 -27.58 -12.71
N TYR A 445 10.24 -28.51 -11.74
CA TYR A 445 9.30 -29.62 -11.71
C TYR A 445 7.86 -29.14 -11.46
N VAL A 446 7.65 -28.14 -10.60
CA VAL A 446 6.33 -27.53 -10.36
C VAL A 446 5.84 -26.83 -11.62
N LEU A 447 6.70 -26.08 -12.30
CA LEU A 447 6.38 -25.45 -13.58
C LEU A 447 6.04 -26.50 -14.65
N GLN A 448 6.78 -27.60 -14.72
CA GLN A 448 6.51 -28.70 -15.66
C GLN A 448 5.17 -29.39 -15.36
N SER A 449 4.87 -29.69 -14.10
CA SER A 449 3.58 -30.26 -13.70
C SER A 449 2.42 -29.32 -14.03
N LEU A 450 2.58 -28.00 -13.87
CA LEU A 450 1.58 -27.02 -14.31
C LEU A 450 1.34 -27.05 -15.83
N ILE A 451 2.40 -27.17 -16.62
CA ILE A 451 2.31 -27.25 -18.09
C ILE A 451 1.58 -28.53 -18.50
N ASN A 452 1.92 -29.65 -17.84
CA ASN A 452 1.39 -30.98 -18.11
C ASN A 452 0.03 -31.26 -17.46
N GLU A 453 -0.46 -30.38 -16.59
CA GLU A 453 -1.65 -30.60 -15.73
C GLU A 453 -1.53 -31.81 -14.80
N GLU A 454 -0.34 -32.04 -14.26
CA GLU A 454 -0.06 -33.11 -13.31
C GLU A 454 -0.26 -32.65 -11.87
N GLU A 455 -0.51 -33.60 -10.97
CA GLU A 455 -0.57 -33.35 -9.53
C GLU A 455 0.80 -32.90 -9.00
N ILE A 456 0.80 -31.91 -8.12
CA ILE A 456 2.03 -31.35 -7.54
C ILE A 456 2.19 -31.88 -6.11
N THR A 457 3.32 -32.54 -5.88
CA THR A 457 3.79 -32.86 -4.53
C THR A 457 4.81 -31.80 -4.11
N TYR A 458 4.59 -31.21 -2.95
CA TYR A 458 5.48 -30.18 -2.41
C TYR A 458 6.40 -30.80 -1.38
N GLU A 459 7.70 -30.53 -1.53
CA GLU A 459 8.74 -30.92 -0.57
C GLU A 459 9.48 -29.66 -0.04
N PRO A 460 10.22 -29.76 1.08
CA PRO A 460 11.03 -28.66 1.64
C PRO A 460 11.93 -27.92 0.63
N GLN A 461 12.42 -28.62 -0.39
CA GLN A 461 13.28 -28.10 -1.46
C GLN A 461 12.57 -27.00 -2.27
N VAL A 462 11.24 -26.99 -2.31
CA VAL A 462 10.44 -25.92 -2.95
C VAL A 462 10.78 -24.57 -2.34
N ASP A 463 10.81 -24.49 -1.01
CA ASP A 463 11.05 -23.25 -0.30
C ASP A 463 12.47 -22.76 -0.55
N LEU A 464 13.46 -23.66 -0.53
CA LEU A 464 14.86 -23.30 -0.80
C LEU A 464 15.04 -22.77 -2.22
N ILE A 465 14.44 -23.42 -3.23
CA ILE A 465 14.46 -22.93 -4.61
C ILE A 465 13.73 -21.59 -4.73
N CYS A 466 12.56 -21.45 -4.10
CA CYS A 466 11.82 -20.19 -4.14
C CYS A 466 12.62 -19.04 -3.52
N PHE A 467 13.30 -19.30 -2.40
CA PHE A 467 14.19 -18.33 -1.77
C PHE A 467 15.36 -17.94 -2.70
N VAL A 468 16.06 -18.92 -3.27
CA VAL A 468 17.18 -18.67 -4.20
C VAL A 468 16.74 -17.89 -5.43
N ARG A 469 15.62 -18.27 -6.05
CA ARG A 469 15.05 -17.55 -7.20
C ARG A 469 14.61 -16.15 -6.83
N SER A 470 14.00 -15.97 -5.65
CA SER A 470 13.67 -14.65 -5.13
C SER A 470 14.91 -13.78 -4.95
N PHE A 471 15.99 -14.33 -4.38
CA PHE A 471 17.25 -13.63 -4.21
C PHE A 471 17.85 -13.21 -5.56
N TYR A 472 17.88 -14.11 -6.55
CA TYR A 472 18.29 -13.80 -7.92
C TYR A 472 17.49 -12.64 -8.52
N LEU A 473 16.16 -12.70 -8.42
CA LEU A 473 15.26 -11.68 -8.98
C LEU A 473 15.44 -10.31 -8.29
N MET A 474 15.78 -10.30 -7.00
CA MET A 474 16.09 -9.06 -6.27
C MET A 474 17.41 -8.44 -6.75
N LEU A 475 18.43 -9.28 -6.98
CA LEU A 475 19.77 -8.84 -7.39
C LEU A 475 19.79 -8.37 -8.85
N HIS A 476 19.28 -9.18 -9.77
CA HIS A 476 19.42 -8.93 -11.21
C HIS A 476 18.27 -8.13 -11.82
N LYS A 477 17.10 -8.10 -11.18
CA LYS A 477 15.88 -7.40 -11.64
C LYS A 477 15.60 -7.60 -13.15
N PRO A 478 15.58 -8.84 -13.64
CA PRO A 478 15.37 -9.11 -15.06
C PRO A 478 13.97 -8.66 -15.50
N SER A 479 13.85 -8.23 -16.75
CA SER A 479 12.56 -7.87 -17.34
C SER A 479 11.81 -9.13 -17.77
N LEU A 480 10.91 -9.62 -16.92
CA LEU A 480 9.97 -10.69 -17.27
C LEU A 480 8.69 -10.08 -17.86
N THR A 481 8.44 -10.32 -19.14
CA THR A 481 7.24 -9.83 -19.83
C THR A 481 6.24 -10.95 -20.04
N PHE A 482 5.01 -10.73 -19.57
CA PHE A 482 3.87 -11.62 -19.82
C PHE A 482 2.79 -10.87 -20.60
N GLY A 483 2.16 -11.54 -21.55
CA GLY A 483 0.96 -11.06 -22.21
C GLY A 483 -0.20 -10.95 -21.23
N LYS A 484 -1.09 -9.98 -21.48
CA LYS A 484 -2.28 -9.76 -20.63
C LYS A 484 -3.21 -10.97 -20.60
N ASP A 485 -3.25 -11.72 -21.70
CA ASP A 485 -4.11 -12.88 -21.90
C ASP A 485 -3.37 -14.22 -21.68
N ASP A 486 -2.10 -14.18 -21.26
CA ASP A 486 -1.33 -15.40 -21.05
C ASP A 486 -1.91 -16.22 -19.91
N ASP A 487 -2.28 -17.47 -20.20
CA ASP A 487 -2.72 -18.42 -19.19
C ASP A 487 -1.56 -18.90 -18.31
N ILE A 488 -1.89 -19.64 -17.24
CA ILE A 488 -0.91 -20.12 -16.28
C ILE A 488 0.15 -21.04 -16.90
N LYS A 489 -0.20 -21.83 -17.93
CA LYS A 489 0.71 -22.77 -18.60
C LYS A 489 1.70 -22.04 -19.49
N GLN A 490 1.21 -21.04 -20.23
CA GLN A 490 2.04 -20.19 -21.08
C GLN A 490 3.07 -19.44 -20.23
N ARG A 491 2.63 -18.86 -19.10
CA ARG A 491 3.53 -18.21 -18.13
C ARG A 491 4.54 -19.19 -17.54
N ALA A 492 4.10 -20.38 -17.14
CA ALA A 492 4.98 -21.43 -16.61
C ALA A 492 6.04 -21.85 -17.65
N SER A 493 5.67 -21.99 -18.93
CA SER A 493 6.59 -22.33 -20.02
C SER A 493 7.66 -21.26 -20.24
N VAL A 494 7.27 -19.97 -20.24
CA VAL A 494 8.20 -18.84 -20.33
C VAL A 494 9.19 -18.86 -19.16
N LEU A 495 8.69 -19.05 -17.94
CA LEU A 495 9.51 -19.08 -16.72
C LEU A 495 10.46 -20.29 -16.69
N LEU A 496 10.00 -21.46 -17.14
CA LEU A 496 10.82 -22.66 -17.22
C LEU A 496 12.00 -22.45 -18.17
N ASN A 497 11.77 -21.83 -19.33
CA ASN A 497 12.84 -21.49 -20.27
C ASN A 497 13.80 -20.45 -19.69
N PHE A 498 13.27 -19.40 -19.08
CA PHE A 498 14.08 -18.38 -18.40
C PHE A 498 15.04 -18.99 -17.37
N TRP A 499 14.54 -19.84 -16.48
CA TRP A 499 15.36 -20.45 -15.44
C TRP A 499 16.37 -21.47 -15.98
N LYS A 500 16.04 -22.21 -17.05
CA LYS A 500 16.99 -23.09 -17.75
C LYS A 500 18.18 -22.31 -18.31
N ASP A 501 17.97 -21.09 -18.81
CA ASP A 501 19.05 -20.25 -19.32
C ASP A 501 19.88 -19.63 -18.19
N CYS A 502 19.28 -19.29 -17.05
CA CYS A 502 19.98 -18.78 -15.87
C CYS A 502 20.89 -19.83 -15.19
N ARG A 503 20.59 -21.13 -15.32
CA ARG A 503 21.37 -22.21 -14.70
C ARG A 503 22.75 -22.45 -15.30
N ARG A 504 23.16 -21.78 -16.39
CA ARG A 504 24.40 -22.07 -17.13
C ARG A 504 25.69 -21.59 -16.45
N SER A 505 25.74 -21.54 -15.12
CA SER A 505 26.92 -21.15 -14.34
C SER A 505 27.18 -22.16 -13.24
N ASP A 506 28.44 -22.56 -13.09
CA ASP A 506 28.91 -23.50 -12.06
C ASP A 506 28.44 -23.10 -10.64
N ILE A 507 28.33 -21.80 -10.37
CA ILE A 507 27.85 -21.27 -9.08
C ILE A 507 26.39 -21.69 -8.83
N TRP A 508 25.51 -21.48 -9.82
CA TRP A 508 24.10 -21.81 -9.68
C TRP A 508 23.88 -23.33 -9.67
N ASP A 509 24.62 -24.08 -10.49
CA ASP A 509 24.55 -25.54 -10.48
C ASP A 509 24.94 -26.11 -9.10
N ASN A 510 26.00 -25.59 -8.47
CA ASN A 510 26.36 -25.98 -7.10
C ASN A 510 25.23 -25.66 -6.11
N VAL A 511 24.63 -24.47 -6.17
CA VAL A 511 23.50 -24.09 -5.32
C VAL A 511 22.33 -25.06 -5.48
N TYR A 512 21.93 -25.41 -6.72
CA TYR A 512 20.83 -26.34 -6.95
C TYR A 512 21.16 -27.76 -6.50
N ASN A 513 22.38 -28.25 -6.75
CA ASN A 513 22.82 -29.57 -6.29
C ASN A 513 22.78 -29.68 -4.76
N THR A 514 23.19 -28.63 -4.05
CA THR A 514 23.10 -28.55 -2.60
C THR A 514 21.66 -28.57 -2.09
N ILE A 515 20.72 -27.92 -2.79
CA ILE A 515 19.28 -27.97 -2.46
C ILE A 515 18.72 -29.38 -2.64
N GLU A 516 19.03 -30.06 -3.74
CA GLU A 516 18.60 -31.45 -3.99
C GLU A 516 19.14 -32.40 -2.90
N ALA A 517 20.36 -32.16 -2.42
CA ALA A 517 20.95 -32.88 -1.29
C ALA A 517 20.36 -32.50 0.08
N SER A 518 19.49 -31.48 0.15
CA SER A 518 18.94 -30.93 1.39
C SER A 518 20.01 -30.48 2.41
N ASP A 519 21.16 -29.98 1.93
CA ASP A 519 22.25 -29.50 2.77
C ASP A 519 22.12 -27.98 3.02
N TYR A 520 21.43 -27.64 4.10
CA TYR A 520 21.14 -26.24 4.48
C TYR A 520 22.41 -25.44 4.80
N GLU A 521 23.40 -26.07 5.45
CA GLU A 521 24.62 -25.37 5.88
C GLU A 521 25.51 -25.03 4.69
N GLN A 522 25.69 -25.98 3.77
CA GLN A 522 26.42 -25.71 2.53
C GLN A 522 25.68 -24.69 1.66
N LEU A 523 24.34 -24.68 1.66
CA LEU A 523 23.56 -23.69 0.92
C LEU A 523 23.79 -22.28 1.47
N ILE A 524 23.86 -22.13 2.79
CA ILE A 524 24.21 -20.86 3.45
C ILE A 524 25.57 -20.39 2.96
N GLN A 525 26.58 -21.26 2.97
CA GLN A 525 27.95 -20.91 2.54
C GLN A 525 27.97 -20.40 1.09
N HIS A 526 27.40 -21.16 0.15
CA HIS A 526 27.37 -20.78 -1.27
C HIS A 526 26.67 -19.43 -1.51
N LEU A 527 25.55 -19.16 -0.83
CA LEU A 527 24.82 -17.90 -1.01
C LEU A 527 25.48 -16.71 -0.31
N GLU A 528 26.15 -16.95 0.81
CA GLU A 528 26.90 -15.92 1.53
C GLU A 528 28.15 -15.46 0.80
N GLU A 529 28.72 -16.29 -0.08
CA GLU A 529 29.82 -15.93 -0.99
C GLU A 529 29.39 -14.95 -2.09
N LEU A 530 28.08 -14.78 -2.33
CA LEU A 530 27.53 -13.84 -3.31
C LEU A 530 27.38 -12.41 -2.79
N PHE A 531 27.69 -12.18 -1.51
CA PHE A 531 27.73 -10.87 -0.84
C PHE A 531 29.16 -10.42 -0.62
#